data_AF-A0A937D0I9-F1
#
_entry.id   AF-A0A937D0I9-F1
#
_cell.length_a   1.000
_cell.length_b   1.000
_cell.length_c   1.000
_cell.angle_alpha   90.00
_cell.angle_beta   90.00
_cell.angle_gamma   90.00
#
_symmetry.space_group_name_H-M   'P 1'
#
loop_
_entity.id
_entity.type
_entity.pdbx_description
1 polymer ?
#
loop_
_entity_poly.entity_id
_entity_poly.type
_entity_poly.pdbx_seq_one_letter_code
_entity_poly.pdbx_strand_id
1 'polypeptide(L)'
;RLRKSAPTSESQVIARIQISLGQALSKKVSSVQQAEDLSTALELIRQVVGEEASNDALINSIRNIGENTSVCQWVAGWLARAKYIAYPKLNLGSDWTALNTGHFLAEAGLRFQNCLRNTDRIVDVLKGRKFYFESSRHGVIAEVQSIGLQRFLILAGVHTKKNGPVMRRLRLEIEKEFEAAGVPSLSTWPVDCPWKAVERIPNGFFDLDDISDLDLQGLEV
;
A
#
# COMPACT_ATOMS: atom_id res chain seq x y z
N ARG A 1 45.57 -4.04 -33.98
CA ARG A 1 44.35 -3.32 -34.44
C ARG A 1 43.25 -3.52 -33.40
N LEU A 2 43.14 -2.63 -32.43
CA LEU A 2 42.09 -2.65 -31.41
C LEU A 2 40.83 -2.00 -32.00
N ARG A 3 39.77 -2.79 -32.23
CA ARG A 3 38.46 -2.25 -32.60
C ARG A 3 37.88 -1.58 -31.36
N LYS A 4 37.91 -0.25 -31.30
CA LYS A 4 37.06 0.53 -30.39
C LYS A 4 35.60 0.29 -30.82
N SER A 5 34.85 -0.46 -30.04
CA SER A 5 33.39 -0.52 -30.16
C SER A 5 32.84 0.88 -29.88
N ALA A 6 32.11 1.44 -30.83
CA ALA A 6 31.42 2.72 -30.64
C ALA A 6 30.42 2.59 -29.48
N PRO A 7 30.25 3.62 -28.64
CA PRO A 7 29.22 3.63 -27.61
C PRO A 7 27.86 3.63 -28.30
N THR A 8 27.11 2.54 -28.15
CA THR A 8 25.72 2.42 -28.59
C THR A 8 24.92 3.52 -27.91
N SER A 9 24.23 4.38 -28.67
CA SER A 9 23.45 5.45 -28.06
C SER A 9 22.33 4.86 -27.21
N GLU A 10 22.04 5.48 -26.06
CA GLU A 10 20.99 5.06 -25.12
C GLU A 10 19.64 4.83 -25.83
N SER A 11 19.33 5.66 -26.83
CA SER A 11 18.14 5.54 -27.69
C SER A 11 18.09 4.24 -28.50
N GLN A 12 19.22 3.75 -29.01
CA GLN A 12 19.28 2.47 -29.75
C GLN A 12 19.13 1.26 -28.82
N VAL A 13 19.61 1.37 -27.58
CA VAL A 13 19.43 0.36 -26.55
C VAL A 13 17.95 0.29 -26.17
N ILE A 14 17.31 1.43 -25.90
CA ILE A 14 15.87 1.53 -25.58
C ILE A 14 15.01 0.95 -26.71
N ALA A 15 15.27 1.30 -27.98
CA ALA A 15 14.51 0.78 -29.11
C ALA A 15 14.64 -0.76 -29.26
N ARG A 16 15.84 -1.31 -29.09
CA ARG A 16 16.07 -2.77 -29.12
C ARG A 16 15.38 -3.51 -27.98
N ILE A 17 15.33 -2.87 -26.81
CA ILE A 17 14.64 -3.38 -25.62
C ILE A 17 13.13 -3.41 -25.87
N GLN A 18 12.56 -2.33 -26.42
CA GLN A 18 11.14 -2.28 -26.80
C GLN A 18 10.79 -3.34 -27.85
N ILE A 19 11.67 -3.59 -28.83
CA ILE A 19 11.47 -4.66 -29.82
C ILE A 19 11.52 -6.05 -29.17
N SER A 20 12.50 -6.30 -28.30
CA SER A 20 12.68 -7.62 -27.65
C SER A 20 11.59 -7.92 -26.62
N LEU A 21 11.17 -6.91 -25.85
CA LEU A 21 9.99 -6.97 -24.99
C LEU A 21 8.74 -7.17 -25.82
N GLY A 22 8.57 -6.41 -26.91
CA GLY A 22 7.42 -6.52 -27.82
C GLY A 22 7.21 -7.93 -28.38
N GLN A 23 8.28 -8.67 -28.70
CA GLN A 23 8.19 -10.07 -29.14
C GLN A 23 7.77 -11.04 -28.04
N ALA A 24 8.26 -10.85 -26.80
CA ALA A 24 7.82 -11.68 -25.67
C ALA A 24 6.39 -11.33 -25.23
N LEU A 25 5.99 -10.07 -25.41
CA LEU A 25 4.72 -9.50 -24.99
C LEU A 25 3.59 -9.64 -26.00
N SER A 26 3.89 -9.78 -27.30
CA SER A 26 2.87 -9.92 -28.35
C SER A 26 1.95 -11.13 -28.14
N LYS A 27 2.37 -12.12 -27.33
CA LYS A 27 1.54 -13.27 -26.94
C LYS A 27 0.57 -12.97 -25.78
N LYS A 28 0.75 -11.86 -25.05
CA LYS A 28 0.02 -11.51 -23.83
C LYS A 28 -0.65 -10.13 -23.88
N VAL A 29 -0.31 -9.29 -24.86
CA VAL A 29 -0.85 -7.95 -25.09
C VAL A 29 -1.69 -7.99 -26.37
N SER A 30 -2.97 -7.63 -26.27
CA SER A 30 -3.95 -7.75 -27.35
C SER A 30 -4.36 -6.40 -27.97
N SER A 31 -3.84 -5.27 -27.47
CA SER A 31 -4.15 -3.94 -28.01
C SER A 31 -2.98 -2.96 -27.91
N VAL A 32 -3.04 -1.89 -28.71
CA VAL A 32 -2.07 -0.76 -28.65
C VAL A 32 -2.07 -0.13 -27.26
N GLN A 33 -3.25 0.12 -26.68
CA GLN A 33 -3.37 0.69 -25.34
C GLN A 33 -2.67 -0.16 -24.28
N GLN A 34 -2.83 -1.49 -24.33
CA GLN A 34 -2.15 -2.37 -23.37
C GLN A 34 -0.63 -2.36 -23.55
N ALA A 35 -0.12 -2.14 -24.77
CA ALA A 35 1.31 -1.99 -25.01
C ALA A 35 1.84 -0.67 -24.43
N GLU A 36 1.08 0.42 -24.57
CA GLU A 36 1.40 1.73 -24.00
C GLU A 36 1.37 1.71 -22.46
N ASP A 37 0.32 1.13 -21.88
CA ASP A 37 0.18 0.97 -20.42
C ASP A 37 1.35 0.17 -19.86
N LEU A 38 1.76 -0.89 -20.55
CA LEU A 38 2.88 -1.71 -20.14
C LEU A 38 4.23 -1.00 -20.31
N SER A 39 4.42 -0.23 -21.38
CA SER A 39 5.62 0.60 -21.54
C SER A 39 5.74 1.58 -20.36
N THR A 40 4.64 2.24 -20.01
CA THR A 40 4.55 3.13 -18.86
C THR A 40 4.83 2.40 -17.54
N ALA A 41 4.28 1.19 -17.38
CA ALA A 41 4.54 0.36 -16.20
C ALA A 41 6.01 -0.05 -16.08
N LEU A 42 6.70 -0.35 -17.18
CA LEU A 42 8.11 -0.69 -17.19
C LEU A 42 8.99 0.50 -16.77
N GLU A 43 8.67 1.70 -17.24
CA GLU A 43 9.34 2.93 -16.79
C GLU A 43 9.16 3.14 -15.30
N LEU A 44 7.93 2.99 -14.80
CA LEU A 44 7.65 3.08 -13.38
C LEU A 44 8.40 2.02 -12.57
N ILE A 45 8.42 0.76 -13.02
CA ILE A 45 9.18 -0.32 -12.37
C ILE A 45 10.66 0.06 -12.26
N ARG A 46 11.28 0.53 -13.34
CA ARG A 46 12.68 0.98 -13.31
C ARG A 46 12.91 2.09 -12.30
N GLN A 47 12.00 3.06 -12.24
CA GLN A 47 12.09 4.18 -11.32
C GLN A 47 12.01 3.73 -9.85
N VAL A 48 11.09 2.83 -9.50
CA VAL A 48 10.82 2.49 -8.10
C VAL A 48 11.66 1.31 -7.59
N VAL A 49 12.06 0.39 -8.47
CA VAL A 49 12.89 -0.79 -8.12
C VAL A 49 14.38 -0.48 -8.28
N GLY A 50 14.75 0.43 -9.17
CA GLY A 50 16.14 0.83 -9.40
C GLY A 50 16.94 -0.24 -10.15
N GLU A 51 18.19 -0.47 -9.71
CA GLU A 51 19.18 -1.30 -10.40
C GLU A 51 18.74 -2.76 -10.66
N GLU A 52 17.89 -3.32 -9.81
CA GLU A 52 17.36 -4.68 -9.97
C GLU A 52 16.43 -4.81 -11.18
N ALA A 53 15.80 -3.72 -11.61
CA ALA A 53 14.98 -3.65 -12.82
C ALA A 53 15.83 -3.32 -14.05
N SER A 54 17.02 -3.92 -14.16
CA SER A 54 17.85 -3.82 -15.35
C SER A 54 17.10 -4.38 -16.58
N ASN A 55 17.49 -3.93 -17.77
CA ASN A 55 16.82 -4.37 -18.99
C ASN A 55 16.93 -5.89 -19.19
N ASP A 56 18.09 -6.46 -18.89
CA ASP A 56 18.30 -7.91 -18.97
C ASP A 56 17.44 -8.64 -17.94
N ALA A 57 17.29 -8.11 -16.73
CA ALA A 57 16.44 -8.70 -15.70
C ALA A 57 14.96 -8.65 -16.09
N LEU A 58 14.48 -7.54 -16.64
CA LEU A 58 13.10 -7.39 -17.12
C LEU A 58 12.81 -8.32 -18.31
N ILE A 59 13.71 -8.38 -19.30
CA ILE A 59 13.59 -9.28 -20.46
C ILE A 59 13.63 -10.74 -20.03
N ASN A 60 14.54 -11.12 -19.14
CA ASN A 60 14.60 -12.49 -18.64
C ASN A 60 13.36 -12.83 -17.82
N SER A 61 12.89 -11.91 -16.97
CA SER A 61 11.70 -12.12 -16.16
C SER A 61 10.44 -12.30 -17.01
N ILE A 62 10.29 -11.52 -18.08
CA ILE A 62 9.09 -11.58 -18.92
C ILE A 62 9.10 -12.78 -19.87
N ARG A 63 10.27 -13.21 -20.35
CA ARG A 63 10.42 -14.44 -21.15
C ARG A 63 10.07 -15.69 -20.34
N ASN A 64 10.30 -15.63 -19.04
CA ASN A 64 10.00 -16.70 -18.09
C ASN A 64 8.67 -16.48 -17.34
N ILE A 65 7.77 -15.62 -17.86
CA ILE A 65 6.44 -15.49 -17.30
C ILE A 65 5.71 -16.83 -17.46
N GLY A 66 5.25 -17.42 -16.36
CA GLY A 66 4.53 -18.70 -16.40
C GLY A 66 3.26 -18.58 -17.24
N GLU A 67 2.80 -19.69 -17.82
CA GLU A 67 1.60 -19.71 -18.67
C GLU A 67 0.38 -19.14 -17.94
N ASN A 68 0.28 -19.43 -16.63
CA ASN A 68 -0.80 -19.00 -15.73
C ASN A 68 -0.58 -17.62 -15.09
N THR A 69 0.54 -16.96 -15.35
CA THR A 69 0.83 -15.63 -14.79
C THR A 69 0.35 -14.55 -15.76
N SER A 70 -0.51 -13.66 -15.28
CA SER A 70 -0.95 -12.50 -16.07
C SER A 70 0.11 -11.39 -16.05
N VAL A 71 0.08 -10.51 -17.05
CA VAL A 71 0.95 -9.32 -17.09
C VAL A 71 0.75 -8.47 -15.83
N CYS A 72 -0.49 -8.33 -15.35
CA CYS A 72 -0.79 -7.61 -14.11
C CYS A 72 -0.08 -8.22 -12.88
N GLN A 73 -0.11 -9.56 -12.74
CA GLN A 73 0.59 -10.25 -11.65
C GLN A 73 2.12 -10.12 -11.79
N TRP A 74 2.63 -10.13 -13.02
CA TRP A 74 4.05 -9.93 -13.28
C TRP A 74 4.51 -8.51 -12.92
N VAL A 75 3.77 -7.48 -13.34
CA VAL A 75 4.02 -6.08 -12.95
C VAL A 75 3.95 -5.93 -11.44
N ALA A 76 2.94 -6.52 -10.81
CA ALA A 76 2.79 -6.51 -9.36
C ALA A 76 4.02 -7.07 -8.63
N GLY A 77 4.54 -8.21 -9.11
CA GLY A 77 5.73 -8.85 -8.53
C GLY A 77 6.97 -7.96 -8.63
N TRP A 78 7.09 -7.16 -9.69
CA TRP A 78 8.13 -6.14 -9.79
C TRP A 78 7.91 -4.98 -8.82
N LEU A 79 6.69 -4.42 -8.76
CA LEU A 79 6.38 -3.31 -7.86
C LEU A 79 6.50 -3.68 -6.38
N ALA A 80 6.31 -4.95 -6.01
CA ALA A 80 6.58 -5.45 -4.67
C ALA A 80 8.06 -5.34 -4.24
N ARG A 81 8.97 -5.07 -5.19
CA ARG A 81 10.40 -4.80 -4.92
C ARG A 81 10.73 -3.31 -4.90
N ALA A 82 9.74 -2.42 -4.87
CA ALA A 82 9.96 -0.99 -4.82
C ALA A 82 10.86 -0.61 -3.62
N LYS A 83 12.02 -0.02 -3.91
CA LYS A 83 13.00 0.44 -2.91
C LYS A 83 12.71 1.85 -2.43
N TYR A 84 12.09 2.65 -3.29
CA TYR A 84 11.74 4.03 -2.98
C TYR A 84 10.23 4.21 -3.09
N ILE A 85 9.58 4.44 -1.96
CA ILE A 85 8.22 4.94 -1.92
C ILE A 85 8.21 6.22 -1.10
N ALA A 86 7.77 7.31 -1.73
CA ALA A 86 7.63 8.58 -1.05
C ALA A 86 6.57 8.45 0.06
N TYR A 87 6.97 8.67 1.30
CA TYR A 87 6.11 8.65 2.48
C TYR A 87 6.03 10.04 3.11
N PRO A 88 4.90 10.39 3.75
CA PRO A 88 4.81 11.61 4.53
C PRO A 88 5.75 11.53 5.73
N LYS A 89 6.40 12.65 6.03
CA LYS A 89 7.22 12.79 7.24
C LYS A 89 6.30 13.11 8.41
N LEU A 90 5.91 12.09 9.16
CA LEU A 90 5.11 12.23 10.37
C LEU A 90 6.02 12.18 11.59
N ASN A 91 5.79 13.06 12.57
CA ASN A 91 6.52 13.05 13.83
C ASN A 91 5.86 12.07 14.81
N LEU A 92 5.97 10.77 14.52
CA LEU A 92 5.46 9.69 15.36
C LEU A 92 6.52 9.21 16.36
N GLY A 93 6.08 8.50 17.41
CA GLY A 93 6.98 7.84 18.36
C GLY A 93 7.93 6.85 17.69
N SER A 94 9.05 6.54 18.35
CA SER A 94 10.09 5.64 17.82
C SER A 94 9.63 4.19 17.64
N ASP A 95 8.49 3.83 18.21
CA ASP A 95 7.87 2.51 18.07
C ASP A 95 7.13 2.33 16.74
N TRP A 96 6.92 3.41 15.98
CA TRP A 96 6.30 3.40 14.66
C TRP A 96 7.32 3.30 13.54
N THR A 97 7.12 2.30 12.68
CA THR A 97 7.93 2.10 11.47
C THR A 97 7.08 2.34 10.23
N ALA A 98 7.50 3.25 9.36
CA ALA A 98 6.88 3.46 8.06
C ALA A 98 7.18 2.27 7.13
N LEU A 99 6.14 1.70 6.51
CA LEU A 99 6.28 0.61 5.53
C LEU A 99 6.59 1.17 4.14
N ASN A 100 7.71 1.89 4.03
CA ASN A 100 8.08 2.73 2.89
C ASN A 100 8.82 2.01 1.75
N THR A 101 8.84 0.68 1.78
CA THR A 101 9.36 -0.16 0.72
C THR A 101 8.40 -1.30 0.44
N GLY A 102 8.45 -1.85 -0.78
CA GLY A 102 7.68 -3.04 -1.12
C GLY A 102 8.05 -4.24 -0.24
N HIS A 103 9.33 -4.34 0.15
CA HIS A 103 9.81 -5.36 1.08
C HIS A 103 9.14 -5.24 2.46
N PHE A 104 9.13 -4.05 3.08
CA PHE A 104 8.48 -3.85 4.37
C PHE A 104 6.97 -4.10 4.33
N LEU A 105 6.28 -3.70 3.26
CA LEU A 105 4.86 -4.02 3.07
C LEU A 105 4.62 -5.53 2.97
N ALA A 106 5.42 -6.23 2.18
CA ALA A 106 5.28 -7.66 1.98
C ALA A 106 5.58 -8.45 3.27
N GLU A 107 6.62 -8.07 4.01
CA GLU A 107 6.95 -8.68 5.29
C GLU A 107 5.89 -8.41 6.36
N ALA A 108 5.43 -7.17 6.50
CA ALA A 108 4.33 -6.84 7.40
C ALA A 108 3.08 -7.65 7.05
N GLY A 109 2.75 -7.74 5.75
CA GLY A 109 1.62 -8.55 5.30
C GLY A 109 1.74 -10.04 5.62
N LEU A 110 2.96 -10.61 5.63
CA LEU A 110 3.23 -11.97 6.09
C LEU A 110 3.06 -12.10 7.60
N ARG A 111 3.70 -11.23 8.39
CA ARG A 111 3.64 -11.24 9.86
C ARG A 111 2.20 -11.09 10.36
N PHE A 112 1.48 -10.12 9.81
CA PHE A 112 0.11 -9.80 10.16
C PHE A 112 -0.91 -10.68 9.44
N GLN A 113 -0.51 -11.53 8.48
CA GLN A 113 -1.44 -12.36 7.70
C GLN A 113 -2.60 -11.54 7.12
N ASN A 114 -2.30 -10.36 6.57
CA ASN A 114 -3.29 -9.34 6.19
C ASN A 114 -3.17 -8.97 4.70
N CYS A 115 -3.96 -7.99 4.25
CA CYS A 115 -4.05 -7.64 2.83
C CYS A 115 -2.88 -6.80 2.29
N LEU A 116 -1.88 -6.43 3.12
CA LEU A 116 -0.74 -5.61 2.67
C LEU A 116 0.10 -6.26 1.56
N ARG A 117 0.02 -7.59 1.43
CA ARG A 117 0.70 -8.33 0.35
C ARG A 117 0.02 -8.16 -1.00
N ASN A 118 -1.21 -7.67 -1.03
CA ASN A 118 -1.96 -7.55 -2.26
C ASN A 118 -1.42 -6.40 -3.10
N THR A 119 -1.38 -6.61 -4.41
CA THR A 119 -0.89 -5.65 -5.40
C THR A 119 -1.56 -4.29 -5.29
N ASP A 120 -2.87 -4.26 -5.07
CA ASP A 120 -3.64 -3.04 -4.95
C ASP A 120 -3.12 -2.14 -3.82
N ARG A 121 -2.67 -2.74 -2.70
CA ARG A 121 -2.09 -1.99 -1.58
C ARG A 121 -0.76 -1.35 -1.93
N ILE A 122 0.12 -2.09 -2.61
CA ILE A 122 1.40 -1.55 -3.09
C ILE A 122 1.15 -0.41 -4.09
N VAL A 123 0.20 -0.59 -5.01
CA VAL A 123 -0.16 0.42 -6.00
C VAL A 123 -0.75 1.67 -5.33
N ASP A 124 -1.62 1.53 -4.33
CA ASP A 124 -2.15 2.67 -3.57
C ASP A 124 -1.04 3.44 -2.85
N VAL A 125 -0.05 2.74 -2.31
CA VAL A 125 1.11 3.34 -1.64
C VAL A 125 2.02 4.07 -2.63
N LEU A 126 2.32 3.45 -3.79
CA LEU A 126 3.09 4.08 -4.86
C LEU A 126 2.40 5.32 -5.44
N LYS A 127 1.07 5.33 -5.48
CA LYS A 127 0.26 6.50 -5.88
C LYS A 127 0.21 7.59 -4.81
N GLY A 128 0.76 7.34 -3.62
CA GLY A 128 0.64 8.23 -2.46
C GLY A 128 -0.81 8.40 -1.98
N ARG A 129 -1.67 7.40 -2.23
CA ARG A 129 -3.07 7.39 -1.78
C ARG A 129 -3.21 6.81 -0.38
N LYS A 130 -2.36 5.83 -0.05
CA LYS A 130 -2.32 5.18 1.25
C LYS A 130 -0.90 5.09 1.76
N PHE A 131 -0.74 5.07 3.07
CA PHE A 131 0.54 4.91 3.76
C PHE A 131 0.29 4.02 4.97
N TYR A 132 1.21 3.10 5.22
CA TYR A 132 1.05 2.16 6.33
C TYR A 132 2.20 2.31 7.32
N PHE A 133 1.85 2.26 8.60
CA PHE A 133 2.80 2.34 9.70
C PHE A 133 2.57 1.15 10.62
N GLU A 134 3.65 0.47 11.02
CA GLU A 134 3.62 -0.65 11.97
C GLU A 134 4.06 -0.14 13.34
N SER A 135 3.25 -0.42 14.38
CA SER A 135 3.68 -0.19 15.77
C SER A 135 4.26 -1.48 16.34
N SER A 136 5.54 -1.42 16.70
CA SER A 136 6.25 -2.50 17.40
C SER A 136 5.75 -2.69 18.84
N ARG A 137 5.26 -1.62 19.48
CA ARG A 137 4.70 -1.65 20.83
C ARG A 137 3.35 -2.36 20.89
N HIS A 138 2.48 -2.07 19.93
CA HIS A 138 1.08 -2.50 19.97
C HIS A 138 0.77 -3.70 19.07
N GLY A 139 1.67 -4.05 18.15
CA GLY A 139 1.44 -5.15 17.21
C GLY A 139 0.25 -4.85 16.29
N VAL A 140 0.19 -3.63 15.75
CA VAL A 140 -0.88 -3.14 14.86
C VAL A 140 -0.32 -2.45 13.63
N ILE A 141 -1.15 -2.36 12.60
CA ILE A 141 -0.93 -1.53 11.40
C ILE A 141 -1.89 -0.36 11.41
N ALA A 142 -1.36 0.85 11.33
CA ALA A 142 -2.12 2.06 11.03
C ALA A 142 -2.16 2.30 9.52
N GLU A 143 -3.37 2.50 8.98
CA GLU A 143 -3.62 2.91 7.61
C GLU A 143 -3.89 4.41 7.58
N VAL A 144 -3.00 5.16 6.94
CA VAL A 144 -3.18 6.58 6.66
C VAL A 144 -3.58 6.75 5.20
N GLN A 145 -4.64 7.53 4.94
CA GLN A 145 -5.13 7.78 3.60
C GLN A 145 -4.97 9.26 3.24
N SER A 146 -4.57 9.51 1.99
CA SER A 146 -4.56 10.83 1.38
C SER A 146 -5.91 11.12 0.74
N ILE A 147 -6.52 12.25 1.12
CA ILE A 147 -7.80 12.75 0.60
C ILE A 147 -7.55 14.01 -0.25
N GLY A 148 -8.18 14.03 -1.41
CA GLY A 148 -8.21 15.19 -2.30
C GLY A 148 -6.89 15.45 -3.02
N LEU A 149 -6.91 16.46 -3.90
CA LEU A 149 -5.75 16.87 -4.70
C LEU A 149 -4.66 17.52 -3.83
N GLN A 150 -5.04 18.12 -2.70
CA GLN A 150 -4.12 18.75 -1.73
C GLN A 150 -3.46 17.73 -0.78
N ARG A 151 -3.77 16.44 -0.91
CA ARG A 151 -3.21 15.34 -0.12
C ARG A 151 -3.35 15.52 1.39
N PHE A 152 -4.55 15.88 1.84
CA PHE A 152 -4.86 15.90 3.27
C PHE A 152 -4.79 14.47 3.82
N LEU A 153 -4.04 14.26 4.89
CA LEU A 153 -3.86 12.92 5.47
C LEU A 153 -4.87 12.67 6.57
N ILE A 154 -5.45 11.48 6.59
CA ILE A 154 -6.30 11.00 7.68
C ILE A 154 -5.85 9.62 8.16
N LEU A 155 -6.07 9.32 9.43
CA LEU A 155 -6.00 7.96 9.93
C LEU A 155 -7.30 7.24 9.55
N ALA A 156 -7.23 6.42 8.50
CA ALA A 156 -8.38 5.73 7.92
C ALA A 156 -8.71 4.44 8.68
N GLY A 157 -7.71 3.77 9.25
CA GLY A 157 -7.90 2.51 9.96
C GLY A 157 -6.74 2.13 10.86
N VAL A 158 -7.02 1.28 11.83
CA VAL A 158 -6.02 0.59 12.64
C VAL A 158 -6.43 -0.87 12.69
N HIS A 159 -5.48 -1.77 12.39
CA HIS A 159 -5.76 -3.18 12.15
C HIS A 159 -4.80 -4.06 12.93
N THR A 160 -5.36 -5.11 13.55
CA THR A 160 -4.56 -6.22 14.09
C THR A 160 -4.30 -7.27 13.01
N LYS A 161 -3.73 -8.41 13.42
CA LYS A 161 -3.53 -9.59 12.59
C LYS A 161 -4.83 -9.98 11.86
N LYS A 162 -4.71 -10.45 10.62
CA LYS A 162 -5.84 -10.82 9.72
C LYS A 162 -6.83 -9.69 9.43
N ASN A 163 -6.37 -8.44 9.50
CA ASN A 163 -7.21 -7.24 9.42
C ASN A 163 -8.29 -7.17 10.53
N GLY A 164 -8.01 -7.78 11.68
CA GLY A 164 -8.95 -7.78 12.81
C GLY A 164 -9.17 -6.39 13.40
N PRO A 165 -10.28 -6.18 14.12
CA PRO A 165 -10.54 -4.95 14.84
C PRO A 165 -9.52 -4.73 15.96
N VAL A 166 -9.42 -3.48 16.41
CA VAL A 166 -8.59 -3.05 17.54
C VAL A 166 -9.50 -2.60 18.68
N MET A 167 -9.16 -2.99 19.91
CA MET A 167 -9.89 -2.57 21.11
C MET A 167 -10.01 -1.05 21.16
N ARG A 168 -11.19 -0.54 21.51
CA ARG A 168 -11.52 0.89 21.46
C ARG A 168 -10.51 1.76 22.19
N ARG A 169 -10.12 1.37 23.41
CA ARG A 169 -9.13 2.09 24.22
C ARG A 169 -7.81 2.27 23.47
N LEU A 170 -7.25 1.19 22.93
CA LEU A 170 -6.02 1.22 22.16
C LEU A 170 -6.16 2.06 20.88
N ARG A 171 -7.31 1.94 20.21
CA ARG A 171 -7.60 2.77 19.04
C ARG A 171 -7.56 4.27 19.38
N LEU A 172 -8.18 4.69 20.48
CA LEU A 172 -8.16 6.09 20.92
C LEU A 172 -6.75 6.58 21.30
N GLU A 173 -5.92 5.70 21.87
CA GLU A 173 -4.51 6.02 22.16
C GLU A 173 -3.75 6.29 20.85
N ILE A 174 -3.88 5.42 19.85
CA ILE A 174 -3.24 5.57 18.53
C ILE A 174 -3.77 6.80 17.78
N GLU A 175 -5.09 7.04 17.83
CA GLU A 175 -5.69 8.22 17.20
C GLU A 175 -5.09 9.52 17.75
N LYS A 176 -4.85 9.61 19.06
CA LYS A 176 -4.16 10.77 19.67
C LYS A 176 -2.71 10.91 19.21
N GLU A 177 -1.98 9.81 19.07
CA GLU A 177 -0.59 9.83 18.58
C GLU A 177 -0.51 10.35 17.14
N PHE A 178 -1.39 9.88 16.26
CA PHE A 178 -1.46 10.36 14.87
C PHE A 178 -1.97 11.80 14.77
N GLU A 179 -2.94 12.18 15.58
CA GLU A 179 -3.43 13.56 15.64
C GLU A 179 -2.32 14.53 16.08
N ALA A 180 -1.52 14.16 17.08
CA ALA A 180 -0.34 14.93 17.49
C ALA A 180 0.73 15.03 16.38
N ALA A 181 0.77 14.05 15.46
CA ALA A 181 1.60 14.08 14.26
C ALA A 181 0.94 14.80 13.06
N GLY A 182 -0.21 15.45 13.25
CA GLY A 182 -0.92 16.20 12.21
C GLY A 182 -1.81 15.36 11.30
N VAL A 183 -2.13 14.12 11.68
CA VAL A 183 -2.99 13.20 10.94
C VAL A 183 -4.26 12.91 11.74
N PRO A 184 -5.35 13.65 11.51
CA PRO A 184 -6.59 13.43 12.25
C PRO A 184 -7.25 12.10 11.89
N SER A 185 -7.98 11.52 12.85
CA SER A 185 -8.88 10.40 12.60
C SER A 185 -10.26 10.90 12.16
N LEU A 186 -10.96 10.13 11.32
CA LEU A 186 -12.38 10.38 11.05
C LEU A 186 -13.29 10.05 12.25
N SER A 187 -12.76 9.50 13.34
CA SER A 187 -13.53 9.25 14.56
C SER A 187 -13.89 10.55 15.32
N THR A 188 -13.24 11.67 15.01
CA THR A 188 -13.40 12.97 15.69
C THR A 188 -14.62 13.78 15.24
N TRP A 189 -15.60 13.14 14.58
CA TRP A 189 -16.91 13.78 14.36
C TRP A 189 -17.52 14.23 15.69
N PRO A 190 -18.30 15.33 15.71
CA PRO A 190 -18.94 15.83 16.93
C PRO A 190 -19.60 14.69 17.71
N VAL A 191 -19.38 14.67 19.02
CA VAL A 191 -19.85 13.60 19.93
C VAL A 191 -21.37 13.40 19.81
N ASP A 192 -22.09 14.46 19.45
CA ASP A 192 -23.55 14.49 19.33
C ASP A 192 -24.09 14.13 17.94
N CYS A 193 -23.27 13.56 17.06
CA CYS A 193 -23.71 13.15 15.74
C CYS A 193 -24.52 11.84 15.82
N PRO A 194 -25.82 11.82 15.45
CA PRO A 194 -26.66 10.62 15.50
C PRO A 194 -26.10 9.45 14.66
N TRP A 195 -25.33 9.77 13.62
CA TRP A 195 -24.67 8.78 12.77
C TRP A 195 -23.64 7.92 13.53
N LYS A 196 -23.04 8.42 14.63
CA LYS A 196 -22.17 7.58 15.48
C LYS A 196 -22.92 6.43 16.13
N ALA A 197 -24.19 6.61 16.49
CA ALA A 197 -25.01 5.52 17.03
C ALA A 197 -25.26 4.45 15.96
N VAL A 198 -25.52 4.88 14.73
CA VAL A 198 -25.73 3.99 13.57
C VAL A 198 -24.45 3.23 13.21
N GLU A 199 -23.27 3.86 13.28
CA GLU A 199 -21.98 3.21 13.01
C GLU A 199 -21.56 2.19 14.07
N ARG A 200 -21.97 2.36 15.34
CA ARG A 200 -21.64 1.43 16.43
C ARG A 200 -22.32 0.08 16.29
N ILE A 201 -23.55 0.05 15.78
CA ILE A 201 -24.41 -1.14 15.70
C ILE A 201 -23.82 -2.25 14.81
N PRO A 202 -23.47 -2.01 13.54
CA PRO A 202 -22.96 -3.06 12.66
C PRO A 202 -21.50 -3.45 12.95
N ASN A 203 -20.73 -2.58 13.61
CA ASN A 203 -19.31 -2.80 13.90
C ASN A 203 -19.07 -3.57 15.22
N GLY A 204 -20.12 -4.04 15.89
CA GLY A 204 -19.99 -4.82 17.12
C GLY A 204 -19.45 -4.03 18.32
N PHE A 205 -19.50 -2.69 18.29
CA PHE A 205 -19.09 -1.83 19.41
C PHE A 205 -20.09 -1.78 20.57
N PHE A 206 -21.02 -2.75 20.62
CA PHE A 206 -21.70 -3.08 21.86
C PHE A 206 -20.80 -4.05 22.61
N ASP A 207 -19.83 -3.52 23.35
CA ASP A 207 -19.29 -4.26 24.49
C ASP A 207 -20.46 -4.40 25.47
N LEU A 208 -21.09 -5.58 25.48
CA LEU A 208 -22.10 -5.91 26.49
C LEU A 208 -21.50 -5.90 27.91
N ASP A 209 -20.17 -5.91 28.00
CA ASP A 209 -19.40 -5.74 29.25
C ASP A 209 -19.48 -4.30 29.81
N ASP A 210 -19.84 -3.28 29.01
CA ASP A 210 -20.10 -1.90 29.48
C ASP A 210 -21.55 -1.71 29.97
N ILE A 211 -22.43 -2.72 29.84
CA ILE A 211 -23.83 -2.65 30.26
C ILE A 211 -24.00 -3.05 31.74
N SER A 212 -22.98 -3.66 32.37
CA SER A 212 -23.07 -4.03 33.78
C SER A 212 -23.21 -2.84 34.74
N ASP A 213 -22.89 -1.62 34.28
CA ASP A 213 -23.01 -0.37 35.04
C ASP A 213 -24.24 0.47 34.66
N LEU A 214 -25.06 0.01 33.69
CA LEU A 214 -26.33 0.66 33.39
C LEU A 214 -27.38 0.19 34.40
N ASP A 215 -27.60 1.02 35.42
CA ASP A 215 -28.71 0.89 36.36
C ASP A 215 -30.03 0.97 35.58
N LEU A 216 -30.57 -0.20 35.21
CA LEU A 216 -31.80 -0.36 34.44
C LEU A 216 -33.07 0.02 35.22
N GLN A 217 -32.94 0.70 36.36
CA GLN A 217 -34.07 1.11 37.22
C GLN A 217 -34.92 2.25 36.64
N GLY A 218 -34.61 2.77 35.45
CA GLY A 218 -35.32 3.90 34.84
C GLY A 218 -36.27 3.56 33.68
N LEU A 219 -36.36 2.30 33.24
CA LEU A 219 -37.22 1.90 32.12
C LEU A 219 -38.41 1.07 32.63
N GLU A 220 -39.29 1.71 33.39
CA GLU A 220 -40.68 1.27 33.47
C GLU A 220 -41.42 1.81 32.22
N VAL A 221 -42.06 0.88 31.50
CA VAL A 221 -42.96 1.13 30.36
C VAL A 221 -44.38 1.33 30.89
#